data_AF-A0A845DQM2-F1
#
_entry.id   AF-A0A845DQM2-F1
#
_cell.length_a   1.000
_cell.length_b   1.000
_cell.length_c   1.000
_cell.angle_alpha   90.00
_cell.angle_beta   90.00
_cell.angle_gamma   90.00
#
_symmetry.space_group_name_H-M   'P 1'
#
loop_
_entity.id
_entity.type
_entity.pdbx_description
1 polymer ?
#
loop_
_entity_poly.entity_id
_entity_poly.type
_entity_poly.pdbx_seq_one_letter_code
_entity_poly.pdbx_strand_id
1 'polypeptide(L)'
;MLRQFFNQIPISLDEATLIDGGNHWHIYLYVIMPLSRAGLGALGIFSFLGIWNTLFWPVLVINSKELFTLPLALAMAQGQFITLIHIQMAGSVIACVPVILVFLMLQKQFISSIALSGMKQ
;
A
#
# COMPACT_ATOMS: atom_id res chain seq x y z
N MET A 1 7.63 1.20 8.94
CA MET A 1 8.31 0.36 7.92
C MET A 1 9.34 1.14 7.12
N LEU A 2 9.03 2.31 6.57
CA LEU A 2 10.01 3.09 5.76
C LEU A 2 11.32 3.46 6.47
N ARG A 3 11.29 3.76 7.78
CA ARG A 3 12.51 4.06 8.55
C ARG A 3 13.55 2.94 8.47
N GLN A 4 13.13 1.67 8.54
CA GLN A 4 14.06 0.54 8.43
C GLN A 4 14.66 0.44 7.03
N PHE A 5 13.90 0.79 6.00
CA PHE A 5 14.39 0.79 4.62
C PHE A 5 15.43 1.91 4.41
N PHE A 6 15.14 3.13 4.89
CA PHE A 6 16.09 4.25 4.81
C PHE A 6 17.39 3.96 5.56
N ASN A 7 17.34 3.28 6.71
CA ASN A 7 18.54 2.88 7.45
C ASN A 7 19.44 1.88 6.69
N GLN A 8 18.95 1.23 5.63
CA GLN A 8 19.76 0.33 4.80
C GLN A 8 20.53 1.09 3.71
N ILE A 9 20.18 2.35 3.44
CA ILE A 9 20.86 3.19 2.45
C ILE A 9 22.16 3.70 3.09
N PRO A 10 23.34 3.41 2.51
CA PRO A 10 24.61 3.88 3.06
C PRO A 10 24.72 5.42 3.02
N ILE A 11 25.15 6.02 4.13
CA ILE A 11 25.36 7.48 4.22
C ILE A 11 26.45 8.00 3.27
N SER A 12 27.35 7.12 2.82
CA SER A 12 28.40 7.47 1.85
C SER A 12 27.86 7.94 0.50
N LEU A 13 26.63 7.56 0.12
CA LEU A 13 25.98 8.08 -1.08
C LEU A 13 25.63 9.57 -0.95
N ASP A 14 25.25 10.00 0.26
CA ASP A 14 24.93 11.40 0.54
C ASP A 14 26.20 12.24 0.50
N GLU A 15 27.29 11.76 1.12
CA GLU A 15 28.60 12.40 1.10
C GLU A 15 29.17 12.52 -0.31
N ALA A 16 29.08 11.45 -1.12
CA ALA A 16 29.50 11.48 -2.52
C ALA A 16 28.72 12.52 -3.34
N THR A 17 27.40 12.58 -3.15
CA THR A 17 26.55 13.55 -3.86
C THR A 17 26.85 15.00 -3.45
N LEU A 18 27.21 15.23 -2.18
CA LEU A 18 27.65 16.56 -1.71
C LEU A 18 29.00 16.96 -2.32
N ILE A 19 29.94 16.03 -2.44
CA ILE A 19 31.24 16.26 -3.09
C ILE A 19 31.06 16.58 -4.58
N ASP A 20 30.09 15.94 -5.24
CA ASP A 20 29.71 16.20 -6.65
C ASP A 20 28.93 17.52 -6.84
N GLY A 21 28.76 18.33 -5.79
CA GLY A 21 28.10 19.64 -5.84
C GLY A 21 26.57 19.59 -5.76
N GLY A 22 26.00 18.41 -5.44
CA GLY A 22 24.58 18.27 -5.15
C GLY A 22 24.20 18.92 -3.82
N ASN A 23 22.94 19.37 -3.71
CA ASN A 23 22.37 19.86 -2.46
C ASN A 23 21.46 18.80 -1.80
N HIS A 24 21.00 19.04 -0.58
CA HIS A 24 20.14 18.09 0.14
C HIS A 24 18.83 17.74 -0.57
N TRP A 25 18.24 18.69 -1.31
CA TRP A 25 17.04 18.43 -2.11
C TRP A 25 17.34 17.49 -3.28
N HIS A 26 18.52 17.62 -3.89
CA HIS A 26 18.98 16.74 -4.94
C HIS A 26 19.19 15.32 -4.41
N ILE A 27 19.86 15.17 -3.26
CA ILE A 27 20.06 13.88 -2.58
C ILE A 27 18.70 13.21 -2.33
N TYR A 28 17.75 13.94 -1.75
CA TYR A 28 16.43 13.41 -1.45
C TYR A 28 15.70 12.91 -2.71
N LEU A 29 15.60 13.76 -3.74
CA LEU A 29 14.79 13.48 -4.93
C LEU A 29 15.43 12.47 -5.89
N TYR A 30 16.75 12.51 -6.05
CA TYR A 30 17.46 11.75 -7.08
C TYR A 30 18.24 10.55 -6.54
N VAL A 31 18.56 10.51 -5.25
CA VAL A 31 19.28 9.39 -4.63
C VAL A 31 18.34 8.58 -3.73
N ILE A 32 17.80 9.21 -2.68
CA ILE A 32 17.01 8.51 -1.66
C ILE A 32 15.68 8.00 -2.21
N MET A 33 14.91 8.85 -2.91
CA MET A 33 13.58 8.50 -3.41
C MET A 33 13.57 7.32 -4.41
N PRO A 34 14.45 7.27 -5.44
CA PRO A 34 14.50 6.15 -6.36
C PRO A 34 14.93 4.84 -5.72
N LEU A 35 15.92 4.90 -4.81
CA LEU A 35 16.34 3.73 -4.03
C LEU A 35 15.21 3.21 -3.13
N SER A 36 14.37 4.11 -2.64
CA SER A 36 13.25 3.81 -1.75
C SER A 36 11.98 3.37 -2.47
N ARG A 37 11.96 3.32 -3.81
CA ARG A 37 10.78 2.93 -4.60
C ARG A 37 10.21 1.57 -4.17
N ALA A 38 11.09 0.65 -3.80
CA ALA A 38 10.74 -0.71 -3.42
C ALA A 38 10.04 -0.75 -2.06
N GLY A 39 10.62 -0.07 -1.06
CA GLY A 39 10.00 0.11 0.25
C GLY A 39 8.69 0.91 0.19
N LEU A 40 8.61 1.93 -0.67
CA LEU A 40 7.39 2.70 -0.91
C LEU A 40 6.29 1.86 -1.57
N GLY A 41 6.63 0.99 -2.51
CA GLY A 41 5.69 0.06 -3.12
C GLY A 41 5.08 -0.90 -2.11
N ALA A 42 5.92 -1.52 -1.26
CA ALA A 42 5.45 -2.39 -0.19
C ALA A 42 4.54 -1.63 0.81
N LEU A 43 4.95 -0.44 1.24
CA LEU A 43 4.11 0.41 2.09
C LEU A 43 2.77 0.71 1.42
N GLY A 44 2.77 1.09 0.15
CA GLY A 44 1.56 1.42 -0.60
C GLY A 44 0.56 0.25 -0.64
N ILE A 45 1.05 -0.97 -0.90
CA ILE A 45 0.21 -2.18 -0.88
C ILE A 45 -0.40 -2.40 0.52
N PHE A 46 0.41 -2.38 1.57
CA PHE A 46 -0.09 -2.63 2.94
C PHE A 46 -1.05 -1.53 3.43
N SER A 47 -0.74 -0.27 3.14
CA SER A 47 -1.62 0.86 3.46
C SER A 47 -2.94 0.76 2.72
N PHE A 48 -2.91 0.44 1.41
CA PHE A 48 -4.13 0.25 0.63
C PHE A 48 -4.97 -0.90 1.18
N LEU A 49 -4.35 -2.06 1.44
CA LEU A 49 -5.03 -3.21 2.04
C LEU A 49 -5.69 -2.88 3.37
N GLY A 50 -5.01 -2.12 4.24
CA GLY A 50 -5.53 -1.74 5.55
C GLY A 50 -6.75 -0.83 5.47
N ILE A 51 -6.74 0.14 4.56
CA ILE A 51 -7.84 1.10 4.39
C ILE A 51 -8.99 0.49 3.58
N TRP A 52 -8.70 -0.25 2.51
CA TRP A 52 -9.72 -0.83 1.63
C TRP A 52 -10.58 -1.88 2.36
N ASN A 53 -9.98 -2.70 3.22
CA ASN A 53 -10.70 -3.73 3.98
C ASN A 53 -11.27 -3.24 5.32
N THR A 54 -11.12 -1.95 5.63
CA THR A 54 -11.57 -1.42 6.91
C THR A 54 -13.10 -1.36 6.95
N LEU A 55 -13.68 -2.08 7.91
CA LEU A 55 -15.11 -2.10 8.17
C LEU A 55 -15.49 -1.22 9.37
N PHE A 56 -14.73 -1.33 10.47
CA PHE A 56 -15.07 -0.68 11.74
C PHE A 56 -15.18 0.85 11.64
N TRP A 57 -14.23 1.51 10.98
CA TRP A 57 -14.25 2.97 10.86
C TRP A 57 -15.46 3.49 10.07
N PRO A 58 -15.79 2.96 8.86
CA PRO A 58 -17.01 3.29 8.15
C PRO A 58 -18.29 3.06 8.95
N VAL A 59 -18.39 1.92 9.66
CA VAL A 59 -19.58 1.62 10.49
C VAL A 59 -19.81 2.71 11.54
N LEU A 60 -18.75 3.27 12.12
CA LEU A 60 -18.86 4.27 13.18
C LEU A 60 -19.19 5.68 12.67
N VAL A 61 -18.71 6.04 11.48
CA VAL A 61 -18.76 7.42 10.98
C VAL A 61 -19.84 7.63 9.92
N ILE A 62 -20.12 6.60 9.11
CA ILE A 62 -21.01 6.71 7.95
C ILE A 62 -22.45 6.40 8.36
N ASN A 63 -23.32 7.40 8.22
CA ASN A 63 -24.74 7.29 8.55
C ASN A 63 -25.66 7.25 7.32
N SER A 64 -25.15 7.59 6.13
CA SER A 64 -25.91 7.59 4.87
C SER A 64 -25.50 6.42 3.96
N LYS A 65 -26.50 5.74 3.38
CA LYS A 65 -26.27 4.59 2.48
C LYS A 65 -25.46 4.92 1.23
N GLU A 66 -25.56 6.16 0.75
CA GLU A 66 -24.85 6.65 -0.44
C GLU A 66 -23.32 6.69 -0.25
N LEU A 67 -22.87 6.74 1.00
CA LEU A 67 -21.45 6.78 1.35
C LEU A 67 -20.91 5.41 1.76
N PHE A 68 -21.71 4.34 1.67
CA PHE A 68 -21.27 3.03 2.10
C PHE A 68 -20.07 2.56 1.28
N THR A 69 -18.99 2.22 1.99
CA THR A 69 -17.88 1.49 1.39
C THR A 69 -18.34 0.08 1.01
N LEU A 70 -17.69 -0.54 0.04
CA LEU A 70 -18.06 -1.89 -0.41
C LEU A 70 -18.07 -2.92 0.74
N PRO A 71 -17.07 -2.96 1.65
CA PRO A 71 -17.14 -3.83 2.83
C PRO A 71 -18.33 -3.52 3.75
N LEU A 72 -18.64 -2.23 3.98
CA LEU A 72 -19.77 -1.82 4.80
C LEU A 72 -21.11 -2.24 4.18
N ALA A 73 -21.28 -2.03 2.88
CA ALA A 73 -22.48 -2.44 2.15
C ALA A 73 -22.70 -3.96 2.22
N LEU A 74 -21.63 -4.75 2.08
CA LEU A 74 -21.70 -6.20 2.18
C LEU A 74 -22.05 -6.67 3.60
N ALA A 75 -21.49 -6.02 4.63
CA ALA A 75 -21.83 -6.31 6.02
C ALA A 75 -23.30 -5.97 6.34
N MET A 76 -23.80 -4.84 5.84
CA MET A 76 -25.19 -4.41 6.04
C MET A 76 -26.20 -5.24 5.21
N ALA A 77 -25.74 -5.98 4.20
CA ALA A 77 -26.58 -6.89 3.42
C ALA A 77 -26.93 -8.20 4.18
N GLN A 78 -26.32 -8.46 5.35
CA GLN A 78 -26.78 -9.45 6.31
C GLN A 78 -27.99 -8.89 7.08
N GLY A 79 -29.18 -8.96 6.48
CA GLY A 79 -30.43 -8.60 7.14
C GLY A 79 -30.82 -9.60 8.24
N GLN A 80 -31.65 -9.17 9.20
CA GLN A 80 -32.08 -10.01 10.34
C GLN A 80 -32.91 -11.24 9.98
N PHE A 81 -33.48 -11.32 8.77
CA PHE A 81 -34.41 -12.39 8.39
C PHE A 81 -34.00 -13.20 7.15
N ILE A 82 -33.23 -12.62 6.22
CA ILE A 82 -32.75 -13.30 5.00
C ILE A 82 -31.35 -12.78 4.67
N THR A 83 -30.37 -13.67 4.70
CA THR A 83 -29.01 -13.38 4.20
C THR A 83 -28.98 -13.62 2.70
N LEU A 84 -28.71 -12.57 1.92
CA LEU A 84 -28.52 -12.67 0.47
C LEU A 84 -27.10 -13.17 0.15
N ILE A 85 -26.82 -14.43 0.50
CA ILE A 85 -25.50 -15.06 0.37
C ILE A 85 -24.93 -14.89 -1.04
N HIS A 86 -25.74 -15.06 -2.09
CA HIS A 86 -25.29 -14.92 -3.47
C HIS A 86 -24.75 -13.51 -3.77
N ILE A 87 -25.40 -12.47 -3.25
CA ILE A 87 -24.97 -11.08 -3.42
C ILE A 87 -23.70 -10.82 -2.62
N GLN A 88 -23.58 -11.38 -1.41
CA GLN A 88 -22.37 -11.26 -0.61
C GLN A 88 -21.16 -11.94 -1.26
N MET A 89 -21.33 -13.14 -1.81
CA MET A 89 -20.26 -13.85 -2.52
C MET A 89 -19.83 -13.07 -3.76
N ALA A 90 -20.79 -12.61 -4.57
CA ALA A 90 -20.48 -11.81 -5.77
C ALA A 90 -19.78 -10.50 -5.41
N GLY A 91 -20.27 -9.77 -4.42
CA GLY A 91 -19.65 -8.53 -3.96
C GLY A 91 -18.28 -8.73 -3.32
N SER A 92 -18.02 -9.86 -2.66
CA SER A 92 -16.70 -10.20 -2.11
C SER A 92 -15.68 -10.42 -3.23
N VAL A 93 -16.07 -11.09 -4.32
CA VAL A 93 -15.21 -11.25 -5.50
C VAL A 93 -14.88 -9.88 -6.11
N ILE A 94 -15.86 -9.00 -6.23
CA ILE A 94 -15.66 -7.62 -6.72
C ILE A 94 -14.73 -6.85 -5.77
N ALA A 95 -14.86 -7.03 -4.45
CA ALA A 95 -14.01 -6.38 -3.46
C ALA A 95 -12.53 -6.78 -3.56
N CYS A 96 -12.23 -7.95 -4.11
CA CYS A 96 -10.85 -8.39 -4.38
C CYS A 96 -10.23 -7.70 -5.61
N VAL A 97 -11.04 -7.23 -6.57
CA VAL A 97 -10.53 -6.68 -7.84
C VAL A 97 -9.59 -5.48 -7.63
N PRO A 98 -9.94 -4.45 -6.82
CA PRO A 98 -9.07 -3.31 -6.60
C PRO A 98 -7.74 -3.69 -5.93
N VAL A 99 -7.78 -4.67 -5.02
CA VAL A 99 -6.59 -5.18 -4.35
C VAL A 99 -5.63 -5.82 -5.36
N ILE A 100 -6.16 -6.65 -6.25
CA ILE A 100 -5.37 -7.30 -7.31
C ILE A 100 -4.78 -6.23 -8.25
N LEU A 101 -5.56 -5.22 -8.62
CA LEU A 101 -5.08 -4.13 -9.48
C LEU A 101 -3.92 -3.36 -8.84
N VAL A 102 -4.06 -2.94 -7.57
CA VAL A 102 -3.00 -2.24 -6.84
C VAL A 102 -1.75 -3.12 -6.72
N PHE A 103 -1.93 -4.41 -6.43
CA PHE A 103 -0.83 -5.36 -6.39
C PHE A 103 -0.11 -5.44 -7.74
N LEU A 104 -0.81 -5.63 -8.85
CA LEU A 104 -0.22 -5.72 -10.19
C LEU A 104 0.50 -4.43 -10.61
N MET A 105 0.02 -3.26 -10.18
CA MET A 105 0.68 -1.98 -10.43
C MET A 105 1.99 -1.82 -9.63
N LEU A 106 2.05 -2.38 -8.41
CA LEU A 106 3.17 -2.22 -7.48
C LEU A 106 4.10 -3.45 -7.36
N GLN A 107 3.77 -4.56 -8.03
CA GLN A 107 4.52 -5.82 -7.94
C GLN A 107 5.98 -5.69 -8.39
N LYS A 108 6.27 -4.84 -9.39
CA LYS A 108 7.64 -4.66 -9.92
C LYS A 108 8.59 -4.08 -8.87
N GLN A 109 8.06 -3.20 -8.03
CA GLN A 109 8.75 -2.54 -6.92
C GLN A 109 8.99 -3.53 -5.78
N PHE A 110 8.02 -4.40 -5.52
CA PHE A 110 8.13 -5.47 -4.53
C PHE A 110 9.23 -6.49 -4.89
N ILE A 111 9.25 -6.96 -6.14
CA ILE A 111 10.28 -7.91 -6.63
C ILE A 111 11.69 -7.29 -6.57
N SER A 112 11.83 -6.00 -6.92
CA SER A 112 13.11 -5.28 -6.81
C SER A 112 13.64 -5.21 -5.37
N SER A 113 12.75 -5.17 -4.37
CA SER A 113 13.13 -5.14 -2.95
C SER A 113 13.81 -6.43 -2.50
N ILE A 114 13.32 -7.57 -3.01
CA ILE A 114 13.81 -8.90 -2.62
C ILE A 114 15.19 -9.16 -3.24
N ALA A 115 15.40 -8.72 -4.49
CA ALA A 115 16.69 -8.86 -5.17
C ALA A 115 17.83 -8.11 -4.46
N LEU A 116 17.59 -6.88 -3.99
CA LEU A 116 18.57 -6.11 -3.21
C LEU A 116 18.92 -6.75 -1.87
N SER A 117 17.98 -7.48 -1.25
CA SER A 117 18.23 -8.23 -0.02
C SER A 117 19.01 -9.54 -0.26
N GLY A 118 18.95 -10.10 -1.47
CA GLY A 118 19.66 -11.34 -1.84
C GLY A 118 21.10 -11.15 -2.30
N MET A 119 21.49 -9.92 -2.68
CA MET A 119 22.86 -9.58 -3.10
C MET A 119 23.82 -9.28 -1.93
N LYS A 120 23.35 -9.33 -0.68
CA LYS A 120 24.20 -9.33 0.52
C LYS A 120 24.60 -10.77 0.87
N GLN A 121 25.38 -11.42 0.00
CA GLN A 121 26.29 -12.52 0.34
C GLN A 121 27.56 -12.39 -0.50
#